data_AF-A0A2T4JAW3-F1
#
_entry.id   AF-A0A2T4JAW3-F1
#
_cell.length_a   1.000
_cell.length_b   1.000
_cell.length_c   1.000
_cell.angle_alpha   90.00
_cell.angle_beta   90.00
_cell.angle_gamma   90.00
#
_symmetry.space_group_name_H-M   'P 1'
#
loop_
_entity.id
_entity.type
_entity.pdbx_description
1 polymer ?
#
loop_
_entity_poly.entity_id
_entity_poly.type
_entity_poly.pdbx_seq_one_letter_code
_entity_poly.pdbx_strand_id
1 'polypeptide(L)'
;MLDSAYRLLWVGGDWDDFAAENLGGPARASRVLGSNLMDHVAGAEAQEVMADILNDVQETKRSFRMEYRCDSPEQRRDMRMTVTPMRHDRLMVTHDLRDARSLPAVGPGWRWEKGAWDCKCSFCGFLRRTDGWVDPFETGLRHPEVVDYGVCPTCRQVIEKELERIRKAGRAG
;
A
#
# COMPACT_ATOMS: atom_id res chain seq x y z
N MET A 1 -10.06 -5.84 -8.23
CA MET A 1 -9.95 -5.68 -9.70
C MET A 1 -10.22 -4.22 -10.07
N LEU A 2 -9.45 -3.70 -11.01
CA LEU A 2 -9.51 -2.34 -11.50
C LEU A 2 -9.85 -2.31 -13.00
N ASP A 3 -10.54 -1.27 -13.45
CA ASP A 3 -10.62 -0.92 -14.87
C ASP A 3 -9.35 -0.20 -15.37
N SER A 4 -9.37 0.20 -16.64
CA SER A 4 -8.23 0.89 -17.26
C SER A 4 -7.99 2.31 -16.75
N ALA A 5 -8.93 2.89 -16.00
CA ALA A 5 -8.82 4.19 -15.33
C ALA A 5 -8.65 4.04 -13.80
N TYR A 6 -8.26 2.85 -13.34
CA TYR A 6 -8.04 2.49 -11.93
C TYR A 6 -9.27 2.56 -11.04
N ARG A 7 -10.47 2.49 -11.60
CA ARG A 7 -11.69 2.38 -10.80
C ARG A 7 -11.89 0.98 -10.28
N LEU A 8 -12.29 0.87 -9.01
CA LEU A 8 -12.55 -0.38 -8.33
C LEU A 8 -13.81 -1.06 -8.91
N LEU A 9 -13.62 -2.12 -9.69
CA LEU A 9 -14.72 -2.92 -10.27
C LEU A 9 -15.18 -4.04 -9.34
N TRP A 10 -14.27 -4.55 -8.50
CA TRP A 10 -14.53 -5.68 -7.61
C TRP A 10 -13.52 -5.72 -6.48
N VAL A 11 -13.99 -6.07 -5.28
CA VAL A 11 -13.18 -6.41 -4.09
C VAL A 11 -13.47 -7.86 -3.72
N GLY A 12 -12.45 -8.58 -3.25
CA GLY A 12 -12.52 -10.02 -3.03
C GLY A 12 -12.47 -10.43 -1.56
N GLY A 13 -12.79 -11.71 -1.32
CA GLY A 13 -12.87 -12.28 0.02
C GLY A 13 -14.00 -11.66 0.85
N ASP A 14 -13.89 -11.78 2.17
CA ASP A 14 -14.83 -11.18 3.13
C ASP A 14 -14.44 -9.73 3.40
N TRP A 15 -14.37 -8.92 2.33
CA TRP A 15 -13.90 -7.53 2.38
C TRP A 15 -14.68 -6.68 3.38
N ASP A 16 -16.01 -6.82 3.42
CA ASP A 16 -16.84 -6.03 4.32
C ASP A 16 -16.59 -6.34 5.79
N ASP A 17 -16.27 -7.60 6.12
CA ASP A 17 -15.90 -8.02 7.47
C ASP A 17 -14.51 -7.48 7.84
N PHE A 18 -13.54 -7.63 6.94
CA PHE A 18 -12.22 -7.03 7.12
C PHE A 18 -12.29 -5.51 7.30
N ALA A 19 -13.08 -4.83 6.46
CA ALA A 19 -13.28 -3.39 6.53
C ALA A 19 -13.94 -2.99 7.85
N ALA A 20 -14.94 -3.74 8.32
CA ALA A 20 -15.59 -3.47 9.60
C ALA A 20 -14.60 -3.59 10.78
N GLU A 21 -13.69 -4.57 10.75
CA GLU A 21 -12.70 -4.80 11.81
C GLU A 21 -11.54 -3.79 11.80
N ASN A 22 -11.15 -3.27 10.62
CA ASN A 22 -9.89 -2.50 10.48
C ASN A 22 -10.08 -1.03 10.10
N LEU A 23 -11.09 -0.71 9.27
CA LEU A 23 -11.22 0.58 8.56
C LEU A 23 -12.57 1.28 8.82
N GLY A 24 -13.54 0.55 9.37
CA GLY A 24 -14.89 1.02 9.66
C GLY A 24 -15.82 1.07 8.44
N GLY A 25 -17.01 1.63 8.67
CA GLY A 25 -18.10 1.71 7.68
C GLY A 25 -17.77 2.39 6.33
N PRO A 26 -16.91 3.43 6.26
CA PRO A 26 -16.54 4.07 4.99
C PRO A 26 -15.82 3.16 3.99
N ALA A 27 -15.16 2.09 4.46
CA ALA A 27 -14.38 1.19 3.62
C ALA A 27 -15.19 -0.01 3.06
N ARG A 28 -16.49 -0.10 3.35
CA ARG A 28 -17.35 -1.18 2.82
C ARG A 28 -17.34 -1.20 1.29
N ALA A 29 -17.48 -2.37 0.69
CA ALA A 29 -17.53 -2.61 -0.76
C ALA A 29 -18.51 -1.66 -1.44
N SER A 30 -19.72 -1.52 -0.87
CA SER A 30 -20.76 -0.62 -1.38
C SER A 30 -20.37 0.87 -1.44
N ARG A 31 -19.32 1.29 -0.73
CA ARG A 31 -18.79 2.66 -0.70
C ARG A 31 -17.56 2.85 -1.58
N VAL A 32 -16.77 1.81 -1.79
CA VAL A 32 -15.50 1.90 -2.54
C VAL A 32 -15.63 1.46 -4.00
N LEU A 33 -16.59 0.59 -4.34
CA LEU A 33 -16.79 0.16 -5.72
C LEU A 33 -17.21 1.35 -6.62
N GLY A 34 -16.62 1.43 -7.80
CA GLY A 34 -16.80 2.51 -8.77
C GLY A 34 -15.93 3.76 -8.53
N SER A 35 -15.33 3.90 -7.34
CA SER A 35 -14.37 4.99 -7.05
C SER A 35 -12.97 4.69 -7.56
N ASN A 36 -12.11 5.71 -7.65
CA ASN A 36 -10.73 5.53 -8.09
C ASN A 36 -9.87 4.96 -6.95
N LEU A 37 -9.01 3.99 -7.23
CA LEU A 37 -8.09 3.43 -6.23
C LEU A 37 -7.25 4.52 -5.53
N MET A 38 -6.83 5.56 -6.26
CA MET A 38 -6.00 6.64 -5.72
C MET A 38 -6.72 7.41 -4.61
N ASP A 39 -8.05 7.47 -4.62
CA ASP A 39 -8.86 8.12 -3.57
C ASP A 39 -8.70 7.40 -2.21
N HIS A 40 -8.22 6.16 -2.21
CA HIS A 40 -8.03 5.32 -1.02
C HIS A 40 -6.55 5.13 -0.64
N VAL A 41 -5.62 5.73 -1.39
CA VAL A 41 -4.19 5.72 -1.09
C VAL A 41 -3.82 7.06 -0.45
N ALA A 42 -3.44 7.02 0.82
CA ALA A 42 -3.02 8.21 1.56
C ALA A 42 -1.56 8.60 1.21
N GLY A 43 -1.33 9.90 1.05
CA GLY A 43 -0.01 10.49 0.75
C GLY A 43 0.27 10.62 -0.75
N ALA A 44 0.68 11.82 -1.18
CA ALA A 44 0.90 12.12 -2.60
C ALA A 44 2.00 11.24 -3.22
N GLU A 45 3.13 11.06 -2.52
CA GLU A 45 4.22 10.19 -3.01
C GLU A 45 3.77 8.73 -3.17
N ALA A 46 2.88 8.25 -2.29
CA ALA A 46 2.37 6.89 -2.37
C ALA A 46 1.38 6.73 -3.53
N GLN A 47 0.55 7.75 -3.79
CA GLN A 47 -0.34 7.79 -4.96
C GLN A 47 0.47 7.79 -6.26
N GLU A 48 1.53 8.60 -6.36
CA GLU A 48 2.43 8.64 -7.52
C GLU A 48 3.06 7.27 -7.78
N VAL A 49 3.66 6.65 -6.75
CA VAL A 49 4.28 5.34 -6.88
C VAL A 49 3.28 4.25 -7.25
N MET A 50 2.07 4.28 -6.69
CA MET A 50 1.02 3.34 -7.08
C MET A 50 0.58 3.56 -8.54
N ALA A 51 0.47 4.80 -8.99
CA ALA A 51 0.17 5.09 -10.39
C ALA A 51 1.25 4.53 -11.33
N ASP A 52 2.53 4.73 -11.01
CA ASP A 52 3.64 4.17 -11.78
C ASP A 52 3.58 2.64 -11.87
N ILE A 53 3.32 1.96 -10.76
CA ILE A 53 3.17 0.50 -10.73
C ILE A 53 2.03 0.04 -11.65
N LEU A 54 0.86 0.68 -11.56
CA LEU A 54 -0.30 0.28 -12.35
C LEU A 54 -0.10 0.58 -13.84
N ASN A 55 0.45 1.75 -14.17
CA ASN A 55 0.77 2.17 -15.54
C ASN A 55 1.73 1.16 -16.18
N ASP A 56 2.85 0.85 -15.52
CA ASP A 56 3.85 -0.09 -16.03
C ASP A 56 3.28 -1.49 -16.27
N VAL A 57 2.47 -2.00 -15.35
CA VAL A 57 1.84 -3.31 -15.51
C VAL A 57 0.85 -3.30 -16.68
N GLN A 58 0.10 -2.21 -16.84
CA GLN A 58 -0.84 -2.05 -17.94
C GLN A 58 -0.12 -1.92 -19.29
N GLU A 59 0.98 -1.18 -19.38
CA GLU A 59 1.75 -1.00 -20.61
C GLU A 59 2.53 -2.25 -21.00
N THR A 60 3.27 -2.82 -20.05
CA THR A 60 4.18 -3.96 -20.32
C THR A 60 3.45 -5.30 -20.40
N LYS A 61 2.20 -5.37 -19.93
CA LYS A 61 1.44 -6.62 -19.73
C LYS A 61 2.22 -7.66 -18.92
N ARG A 62 3.09 -7.22 -18.00
CA ARG A 62 3.84 -8.08 -17.06
C ARG A 62 3.38 -7.84 -15.64
N SER A 63 3.32 -8.90 -14.82
CA SER A 63 2.95 -8.74 -13.41
C SER A 63 4.08 -8.12 -12.59
N PHE A 64 3.71 -7.19 -11.71
CA PHE A 64 4.56 -6.60 -10.67
C PHE A 64 4.34 -7.33 -9.34
N ARG A 65 5.40 -7.53 -8.55
CA ARG A 65 5.30 -8.11 -7.20
C ARG A 65 6.24 -7.42 -6.23
N MET A 66 5.76 -7.14 -5.02
CA MET A 66 6.61 -6.64 -3.93
C MET A 66 6.10 -7.09 -2.56
N GLU A 67 7.03 -7.23 -1.62
CA GLU A 67 6.72 -7.38 -0.19
C GLU A 67 6.58 -5.99 0.44
N TYR A 68 5.62 -5.83 1.35
CA TYR A 68 5.31 -4.59 2.06
C TYR A 68 4.65 -4.91 3.42
N ARG A 69 4.39 -3.91 4.24
CA ARG A 69 3.67 -4.02 5.52
C ARG A 69 2.31 -3.35 5.46
N CYS A 70 1.32 -3.96 6.11
CA CYS A 70 -0.02 -3.40 6.29
C CYS A 70 -0.42 -3.49 7.77
N ASP A 71 0.30 -2.80 8.64
CA ASP A 71 0.13 -2.95 10.09
C ASP A 71 -1.25 -2.46 10.56
N SER A 72 -1.82 -3.12 11.57
CA SER A 72 -2.88 -2.57 12.42
C SER A 72 -2.24 -2.01 13.72
N PRO A 73 -2.99 -1.32 14.59
CA PRO A 73 -2.45 -0.84 15.87
C PRO A 73 -1.84 -1.94 16.75
N GLU A 74 -2.36 -3.16 16.66
CA GLU A 74 -2.00 -4.29 17.52
C GLU A 74 -1.31 -5.43 16.77
N GLN A 75 -1.14 -5.32 15.45
CA GLN A 75 -0.53 -6.37 14.63
C GLN A 75 0.40 -5.78 13.59
N ARG A 76 1.62 -6.33 13.51
CA ARG A 76 2.47 -6.15 12.34
C ARG A 76 2.15 -7.24 11.33
N ARG A 77 1.88 -6.85 10.09
CA ARG A 77 1.52 -7.75 8.99
C ARG A 77 2.48 -7.54 7.84
N ASP A 78 3.28 -8.56 7.53
CA ASP A 78 4.09 -8.59 6.32
C ASP A 78 3.24 -9.22 5.20
N MET A 79 3.12 -8.55 4.06
CA MET A 79 2.22 -8.90 2.97
C MET A 79 2.94 -8.83 1.62
N ARG A 80 2.46 -9.61 0.65
CA ARG A 80 2.88 -9.51 -0.74
C ARG A 80 1.79 -8.88 -1.58
N MET A 81 2.10 -7.75 -2.21
CA MET A 81 1.28 -7.18 -3.26
C MET A 81 1.66 -7.79 -4.61
N THR A 82 0.67 -8.24 -5.38
CA THR A 82 0.84 -8.62 -6.79
C THR A 82 -0.15 -7.84 -7.64
N VAL A 83 0.36 -7.18 -8.69
CA VAL A 83 -0.46 -6.52 -9.71
C VAL A 83 -0.33 -7.32 -10.99
N THR A 84 -1.43 -7.89 -11.46
CA THR A 84 -1.49 -8.76 -12.64
C THR A 84 -2.36 -8.13 -13.73
N PRO A 85 -1.86 -8.04 -14.98
CA PRO A 85 -2.67 -7.58 -16.10
C PRO A 85 -3.70 -8.65 -16.47
N MET A 86 -4.91 -8.19 -16.79
CA MET A 86 -6.05 -9.02 -17.15
C MET A 86 -6.52 -8.67 -18.57
N ARG A 87 -7.50 -9.41 -19.09
CA ARG A 87 -8.15 -9.08 -20.38
C ARG A 87 -8.85 -7.71 -20.31
N HIS A 88 -8.95 -7.04 -21.46
CA HIS A 88 -9.59 -5.73 -21.61
C HIS A 88 -8.95 -4.62 -20.76
N ASP A 89 -7.62 -4.61 -20.67
CA ASP A 89 -6.82 -3.59 -19.96
C ASP A 89 -7.15 -3.38 -18.48
N ARG A 90 -7.76 -4.40 -17.88
CA ARG A 90 -8.04 -4.47 -16.45
C ARG A 90 -6.82 -4.93 -15.68
N LEU A 91 -6.77 -4.57 -14.40
CA LEU A 91 -5.73 -5.01 -13.48
C LEU A 91 -6.34 -5.77 -12.30
N MET A 92 -5.69 -6.85 -11.88
CA MET A 92 -5.97 -7.50 -10.61
C MET A 92 -4.87 -7.14 -9.62
N VAL A 93 -5.24 -6.52 -8.51
CA VAL A 93 -4.34 -6.29 -7.37
C VAL A 93 -4.72 -7.29 -6.29
N THR A 94 -3.78 -8.13 -5.88
CA THR A 94 -3.97 -9.08 -4.77
C THR A 94 -2.97 -8.78 -3.66
N HIS A 95 -3.41 -8.98 -2.43
CA HIS A 95 -2.60 -8.81 -1.22
C HIS A 95 -2.62 -10.13 -0.45
N ASP A 96 -1.49 -10.83 -0.44
CA ASP A 96 -1.35 -12.09 0.27
C ASP A 96 -0.68 -11.84 1.63
N LEU A 97 -1.26 -12.33 2.73
CA LEU A 97 -0.59 -12.33 4.02
C LEU A 97 0.60 -13.31 4.00
N ARG A 98 1.79 -12.84 4.43
CA ARG A 98 3.00 -13.66 4.55
C ARG A 98 3.27 -14.05 5.99
N ASP A 99 3.20 -13.07 6.87
CA ASP A 99 3.41 -13.24 8.30
C ASP A 99 2.58 -12.21 9.07
N ALA A 100 2.15 -12.59 10.27
CA ALA A 100 1.43 -11.72 11.17
C ALA A 100 1.91 -11.97 12.60
N ARG A 101 2.28 -10.90 13.29
CA ARG A 101 2.66 -10.97 14.70
C ARG A 101 1.93 -9.92 15.52
N SER A 102 1.40 -10.37 16.64
CA SER A 102 0.81 -9.48 17.64
C SER A 102 1.89 -8.58 18.23
N LEU A 103 1.52 -7.33 18.41
CA LEU A 103 2.32 -6.34 19.10
C LEU A 103 1.66 -6.05 20.44
N PRO A 104 2.44 -5.67 21.47
CA PRO A 104 1.85 -5.09 22.67
C PRO A 104 0.98 -3.90 22.26
N ALA A 105 -0.20 -3.72 22.86
CA ALA A 105 -1.06 -2.57 22.59
C ALA A 105 -0.30 -1.27 22.89
N VAL A 106 0.22 -0.62 21.84
CA VAL A 106 0.99 0.63 21.94
C VAL A 106 0.09 1.80 21.60
N GLY A 107 -0.54 2.36 22.64
CA GLY A 107 -1.22 3.65 22.57
C GLY A 107 -2.40 3.73 21.59
N PRO A 108 -2.95 4.93 21.34
CA PRO A 108 -4.00 5.11 20.34
C PRO A 108 -3.45 4.78 18.95
N GLY A 109 -4.27 4.12 18.12
CA GLY A 109 -3.92 3.83 16.74
C GLY A 109 -3.58 5.08 15.93
N TRP A 110 -2.76 4.91 14.90
CA TRP A 110 -2.34 5.98 13.99
C TRP A 110 -3.55 6.66 13.33
N ARG A 111 -3.57 8.00 13.30
CA ARG A 111 -4.49 8.78 12.47
C ARG A 111 -3.76 9.38 11.29
N TRP A 112 -4.41 9.37 10.13
CA TRP A 112 -3.91 10.07 8.96
C TRP A 112 -4.38 11.52 8.95
N GLU A 113 -3.46 12.45 8.70
CA GLU A 113 -3.77 13.84 8.37
C GLU A 113 -2.81 14.35 7.31
N LYS A 114 -3.37 14.95 6.25
CA LYS A 114 -2.58 15.50 5.14
C LYS A 114 -1.69 16.64 5.63
N GLY A 115 -0.39 16.56 5.35
CA GLY A 115 0.59 17.57 5.75
C GLY A 115 1.01 17.50 7.20
N ALA A 116 0.69 16.42 7.92
CA ALA A 116 1.21 16.21 9.27
C ALA A 116 2.75 16.18 9.29
N TRP A 117 3.33 16.65 10.40
CA TRP A 117 4.78 16.77 10.56
C TRP A 117 5.48 15.40 10.54
N ASP A 118 4.93 14.44 11.29
CA ASP A 118 5.40 13.07 11.27
C ASP A 118 4.95 12.38 9.98
N CYS A 119 5.84 11.62 9.36
CA CYS A 119 5.60 10.93 8.10
C CYS A 119 5.91 9.45 8.24
N LYS A 120 5.01 8.59 7.75
CA LYS A 120 5.14 7.13 7.76
C LYS A 120 5.26 6.61 6.32
N CYS A 121 6.14 5.64 6.09
CA CYS A 121 6.28 5.03 4.78
C CYS A 121 5.07 4.13 4.51
N SER A 122 4.39 4.33 3.37
CA SER A 122 3.21 3.54 2.99
C SER A 122 3.51 2.07 2.70
N PHE A 123 4.78 1.73 2.47
CA PHE A 123 5.19 0.37 2.11
C PHE A 123 5.85 -0.38 3.26
N CYS A 124 6.85 0.20 3.94
CA CYS A 124 7.51 -0.50 5.05
C CYS A 124 7.01 -0.08 6.43
N GLY A 125 6.15 0.93 6.54
CA GLY A 125 5.64 1.42 7.83
C GLY A 125 6.65 2.15 8.72
N PHE A 126 7.89 2.39 8.25
CA PHE A 126 8.91 3.11 9.00
C PHE A 126 8.55 4.60 9.11
N LEU A 127 8.99 5.24 10.19
CA LEU A 127 8.76 6.65 10.45
C LEU A 127 9.95 7.51 10.01
N ARG A 128 9.66 8.63 9.35
CA ARG A 128 10.66 9.63 8.99
C ARG A 128 11.10 10.39 10.25
N ARG A 129 12.42 10.51 10.40
CA ARG A 129 13.14 11.26 11.43
C ARG A 129 14.22 12.11 10.76
N THR A 130 14.82 13.02 11.52
CA THR A 130 15.89 13.90 11.04
C THR A 130 17.04 13.11 10.42
N ASP A 131 17.43 11.99 11.05
CA ASP A 131 18.60 11.20 10.67
C ASP A 131 18.27 9.96 9.83
N GLY A 132 17.01 9.79 9.41
CA GLY A 132 16.61 8.66 8.56
C GLY A 132 15.22 8.11 8.85
N TRP A 133 15.02 6.84 8.49
CA TRP A 133 13.76 6.13 8.66
C TRP A 133 13.92 5.01 9.68
N VAL A 134 13.05 4.96 10.69
CA VAL A 134 13.15 4.03 11.83
C VAL A 134 11.91 3.15 11.94
N ASP A 135 12.06 1.89 12.36
CA ASP A 135 10.91 1.02 12.60
C ASP A 135 10.14 1.55 13.83
N PRO A 136 8.83 1.89 13.71
CA PRO A 136 8.07 2.40 14.85
C PRO A 136 8.05 1.47 16.06
N PHE A 137 8.34 0.17 15.88
CA PHE A 137 8.33 -0.80 16.96
C PHE A 137 9.68 -0.97 17.69
N GLU A 138 10.70 -0.19 17.32
CA GLU A 138 11.94 -0.14 18.10
C GLU A 138 11.71 0.51 19.47
N THR A 139 12.27 -0.09 20.52
CA THR A 139 12.06 0.34 21.91
C THR A 139 12.58 1.76 22.17
N GLY A 140 11.76 2.57 22.86
CA GLY A 140 12.14 3.93 23.27
C GLY A 140 11.77 5.03 22.28
N LEU A 141 11.12 4.70 21.16
CA LEU A 141 10.66 5.67 20.19
C LEU A 141 9.28 6.26 20.58
N ARG A 142 9.12 7.57 20.36
CA ARG A 142 7.80 8.20 20.39
C ARG A 142 6.97 7.70 19.20
N HIS A 143 5.82 7.12 19.49
CA HIS A 143 4.78 6.82 18.50
C HIS A 143 3.95 8.09 18.23
N PRO A 144 4.04 8.70 17.02
CA PRO A 144 3.16 9.81 16.70
C PRO A 144 1.70 9.36 16.59
N GLU A 145 0.78 10.16 17.11
CA GLU A 145 -0.66 9.88 16.98
C GLU A 145 -1.19 10.22 15.58
N VAL A 146 -0.56 11.17 14.90
CA VAL A 146 -0.97 11.69 13.61
C VAL A 146 0.21 11.64 12.66
N VAL A 147 0.01 11.08 11.46
CA VAL A 147 1.04 10.96 10.43
C VAL A 147 0.49 11.33 9.06
N ASP A 148 1.34 11.87 8.21
CA ASP A 148 1.14 11.82 6.75
C ASP A 148 1.88 10.61 6.18
N TYR A 149 1.63 10.30 4.92
CA TYR A 149 2.22 9.14 4.25
C TYR A 149 3.16 9.54 3.12
N GLY A 150 4.26 8.82 3.00
CA GLY A 150 5.27 9.00 1.95
C GLY A 150 5.94 7.69 1.59
N VAL A 151 7.05 7.74 0.84
CA VAL A 151 7.80 6.56 0.43
C VAL A 151 9.28 6.71 0.78
N CYS A 152 9.79 5.86 1.67
CA CYS A 152 11.19 5.91 2.05
C CYS A 152 12.13 5.53 0.88
N PRO A 153 13.39 6.00 0.88
CA PRO A 153 14.35 5.70 -0.20
C PRO A 153 14.55 4.21 -0.44
N THR A 154 14.54 3.39 0.62
CA THR A 154 14.69 1.93 0.50
C THR A 154 13.53 1.31 -0.26
N CYS A 155 12.28 1.64 0.09
CA CYS A 155 11.10 1.14 -0.63
C CYS A 155 11.07 1.64 -2.07
N ARG A 156 11.40 2.92 -2.29
CA ARG A 156 11.49 3.50 -3.63
C ARG A 156 12.47 2.73 -4.50
N GLN A 157 13.68 2.45 -4.01
CA GLN A 157 14.68 1.69 -4.76
C GLN A 157 14.22 0.27 -5.08
N VAL A 158 13.54 -0.42 -4.15
CA VAL A 158 13.01 -1.77 -4.39
C VAL A 158 11.96 -1.74 -5.50
N ILE A 159 11.05 -0.78 -5.45
CA ILE A 159 9.98 -0.61 -6.45
C ILE A 159 10.59 -0.28 -7.81
N GLU A 160 11.50 0.70 -7.89
CA GLU A 160 12.16 1.09 -9.14
C GLU A 160 12.89 -0.09 -9.80
N LYS A 161 13.62 -0.90 -9.03
CA LYS A 161 14.28 -2.11 -9.54
C LYS A 161 13.29 -3.12 -10.13
N GLU A 162 12.15 -3.31 -9.48
CA GLU A 162 11.12 -4.22 -9.96
C GLU A 162 10.40 -3.68 -11.20
N LEU A 163 10.12 -2.37 -11.26
CA LEU A 163 9.60 -1.69 -12.45
C LEU A 163 10.57 -1.82 -13.63
N GLU A 164 11.86 -1.57 -13.42
CA GLU A 164 12.88 -1.79 -14.45
C GLU A 164 12.91 -3.24 -14.96
N ARG A 165 12.75 -4.21 -14.05
CA ARG A 165 12.73 -5.64 -14.39
C ARG A 165 11.56 -5.95 -15.33
N ILE A 166 10.36 -5.47 -15.02
CA ILE A 166 9.18 -5.73 -15.86
C ILE A 166 9.23 -4.96 -17.18
N ARG A 167 9.72 -3.71 -17.19
CA ARG A 167 9.94 -2.92 -18.41
C ARG A 167 10.92 -3.60 -19.37
N LYS A 168 12.05 -4.09 -18.87
CA LYS A 168 13.04 -4.84 -19.68
C LYS A 168 12.44 -6.13 -20.24
N ALA A 169 11.70 -6.87 -19.42
CA ALA A 169 11.07 -8.12 -19.83
C ALA A 169 9.95 -7.90 -20.88
N GLY A 170 9.28 -6.75 -20.89
CA GLY A 170 8.25 -6.40 -21.87
C GLY A 170 8.80 -5.99 -23.24
N ARG A 171 10.00 -5.39 -23.30
CA ARG A 171 10.65 -4.99 -24.56
C ARG A 171 11.28 -6.13 -25.35
N ALA A 172 11.41 -7.31 -24.74
CA ALA A 172 12.07 -8.48 -25.31
C ALA A 172 11.11 -9.49 -25.95
N GLY A 173 9.80 -9.19 -26.00
CA GLY A 173 8.76 -10.02 -26.63
C GLY A 173 7.99 -9.21 -27.67
#